data_AF-N1W9M9-F1
#
_entry.id   AF-N1W9M9-F1
#
_cell.length_a   1.000
_cell.length_b   1.000
_cell.length_c   1.000
_cell.angle_alpha   90.00
_cell.angle_beta   90.00
_cell.angle_gamma   90.00
#
_symmetry.space_group_name_H-M   'P 1'
#
loop_
_entity.id
_entity.type
_entity.pdbx_description
1 polymer ?
#
loop_
_entity_poly.entity_id
_entity_poly.type
_entity_poly.pdbx_seq_one_letter_code
_entity_poly.pdbx_strand_id
1 'polypeptide(L)'
;MSIVTFEDKENFPLETNKPGATILETALKHDYPLYHLCGGNAKCTTCRVFITEGLDHLSHRNDREQTLADRKGWPSEIRLACQTEVFGDVSLRRIIKDNKDLKTVTSESKSSKTGEECYAVILFLDIKGFTAFTEASLPYDVVFVLNRFFQEMSEPILNNGGGIDKFIGDGILAFFQIKNKDQLKTATEESLKEAKRETIHSAIRACLRMFDQLKNSI
;
A
#
# COMPACT_ATOMS: atom_id res chain seq x y z
N MET A 1 20.57 11.58 26.85
CA MET A 1 19.23 11.66 26.24
C MET A 1 19.23 12.91 25.38
N SER A 2 18.70 12.83 24.17
CA SER A 2 18.69 13.92 23.20
C SER A 2 17.30 14.56 23.10
N ILE A 3 17.24 15.79 22.63
CA ILE A 3 16.01 16.57 22.44
C ILE A 3 15.64 16.61 20.96
N VAL A 4 14.40 16.25 20.66
CA VAL A 4 13.78 16.40 19.34
C VAL A 4 12.80 17.56 19.41
N THR A 5 13.15 18.70 18.82
CA THR A 5 12.31 19.90 18.79
C THR A 5 11.47 19.95 17.53
N PHE A 6 10.15 19.91 17.67
CA PHE A 6 9.22 20.13 16.56
C PHE A 6 8.91 21.62 16.44
N GLU A 7 9.47 22.28 15.42
CA GLU A 7 9.28 23.70 15.06
C GLU A 7 8.00 23.91 14.24
N ASP A 8 6.83 23.59 14.78
CA ASP A 8 5.56 23.93 14.13
C ASP A 8 5.05 25.30 14.58
N LYS A 9 3.74 25.47 14.81
CA LYS A 9 3.18 26.75 15.28
C LYS A 9 3.75 27.18 16.65
N GLU A 10 4.16 26.20 17.45
CA GLU A 10 4.87 26.36 18.72
C GLU A 10 6.02 25.35 18.76
N ASN A 11 7.12 25.67 19.45
CA ASN A 11 8.26 24.78 19.61
C ASN A 11 7.96 23.73 20.67
N PHE A 12 7.89 22.45 20.28
CA PHE A 12 7.66 21.33 21.20
C PHE A 12 8.93 20.49 21.34
N PRO A 13 9.76 20.70 22.38
CA PRO A 13 10.91 19.86 22.67
C PRO A 13 10.46 18.54 23.30
N LEU A 14 10.83 17.42 22.68
CA LEU A 14 10.52 16.07 23.15
C LEU A 14 11.81 15.32 23.48
N GLU A 15 11.86 14.70 24.66
CA GLU A 15 13.05 13.96 25.08
C GLU A 15 13.01 12.51 24.59
N THR A 16 14.10 12.06 23.94
CA THR A 16 14.29 10.67 23.52
C THR A 16 14.28 9.71 24.72
N ASN A 17 13.72 8.52 24.56
CA ASN A 17 13.68 7.50 25.62
C ASN A 17 15.00 6.71 25.75
N LYS A 18 15.77 6.61 24.67
CA LYS A 18 17.06 5.92 24.60
C LYS A 18 17.93 6.57 23.51
N PRO A 19 19.27 6.48 23.59
CA PRO A 19 20.12 6.79 22.44
C PRO A 19 19.73 5.94 21.23
N GLY A 20 19.67 6.55 20.05
CA GLY A 20 19.26 5.89 18.81
C GLY A 20 17.75 5.63 18.72
N ALA A 21 16.92 6.21 19.59
CA ALA A 21 15.47 6.20 19.40
C ALA A 21 15.11 6.89 18.09
N THR A 22 14.09 6.39 17.39
CA THR A 22 13.63 7.06 16.18
C THR A 22 12.85 8.33 16.50
N ILE A 23 12.80 9.26 15.55
CA ILE A 23 11.97 10.47 15.67
C ILE A 23 10.49 10.08 15.86
N LEU A 24 10.01 9.04 15.15
CA LEU A 24 8.64 8.55 15.32
C LEU A 24 8.41 7.93 16.70
N GLU A 25 9.32 7.09 17.20
CA GLU A 25 9.22 6.53 18.56
C GLU A 25 9.13 7.64 19.61
N THR A 26 9.95 8.67 19.46
CA THR A 26 9.96 9.83 20.35
C THR A 26 8.64 10.59 20.28
N ALA A 27 8.12 10.85 19.08
CA ALA A 27 6.82 11.50 18.90
C ALA A 27 5.68 10.70 19.55
N LEU A 28 5.59 9.39 19.28
CA LEU A 28 4.51 8.55 19.79
C LEU A 28 4.53 8.41 21.31
N LYS A 29 5.71 8.37 21.93
CA LYS A 29 5.84 8.29 23.39
C LYS A 29 5.25 9.51 24.10
N HIS A 30 5.33 10.68 23.49
CA HIS A 30 4.84 11.95 24.05
C HIS A 30 3.47 12.34 23.47
N ASP A 31 2.73 11.38 22.90
CA ASP A 31 1.43 11.59 22.26
C ASP A 31 1.44 12.69 21.18
N TYR A 32 2.61 12.92 20.56
CA TYR A 32 2.78 13.96 19.55
C TYR A 32 2.22 13.47 18.20
N PRO A 33 1.31 14.23 17.57
CA PRO A 33 0.58 13.78 16.39
C PRO A 33 1.45 13.83 15.12
N LEU A 34 2.19 12.74 14.89
CA LEU A 34 2.97 12.50 13.67
C LEU A 34 2.35 11.37 12.85
N TYR A 35 2.06 11.62 11.57
CA TYR A 35 1.42 10.63 10.70
C TYR A 35 2.35 9.45 10.34
N HIS A 36 1.82 8.23 10.31
CA HIS A 36 2.61 7.01 10.06
C HIS A 36 1.75 5.86 9.50
N LEU A 37 1.12 6.05 8.34
CA LEU A 37 0.13 5.09 7.78
C LEU A 37 0.59 3.63 7.68
N CYS A 38 1.86 3.39 7.34
CA CYS A 38 2.43 2.03 7.25
C CYS A 38 2.89 1.44 8.60
N GLY A 39 2.61 2.11 9.72
CA GLY A 39 3.06 1.69 11.05
C GLY A 39 4.57 1.82 11.27
N GLY A 40 5.26 2.69 10.50
CA GLY A 40 6.70 2.92 10.66
C GLY A 40 7.61 1.99 9.85
N ASN A 41 7.09 1.31 8.83
CA ASN A 41 7.85 0.33 8.04
C ASN A 41 8.53 0.86 6.76
N ALA A 42 8.62 2.18 6.59
CA ALA A 42 9.15 2.83 5.37
C ALA A 42 8.47 2.39 4.06
N LYS A 43 7.15 2.16 4.12
CA LYS A 43 6.33 1.81 2.95
C LYS A 43 5.28 2.87 2.61
N CYS A 44 5.19 3.91 3.43
CA CYS A 44 4.49 5.15 3.13
C CYS A 44 5.46 6.33 3.32
N THR A 45 5.04 7.53 2.91
CA THR A 45 5.83 8.76 3.05
C THR A 45 5.16 9.76 4.00
N THR A 46 4.29 9.29 4.88
CA THR A 46 3.47 10.19 5.74
C THR A 46 4.19 10.70 6.98
N CYS A 47 5.23 10.00 7.45
CA CYS A 47 6.06 10.43 8.58
C CYS A 47 7.21 11.37 8.19
N ARG A 48 7.10 12.01 7.02
CA ARG A 48 8.14 12.89 6.49
C ARG A 48 8.32 14.12 7.38
N VAL A 49 9.57 14.38 7.73
CA VAL A 49 10.01 15.57 8.45
C VAL A 49 11.09 16.26 7.65
N PHE A 50 11.18 17.57 7.81
CA PHE A 50 12.28 18.38 7.30
C PHE A 50 13.17 18.74 8.48
N ILE A 51 14.43 18.33 8.46
CA ILE A 51 15.40 18.66 9.51
C ILE A 51 15.87 20.09 9.29
N THR A 52 15.70 20.93 10.30
CA THR A 52 16.14 22.33 10.27
C THR A 52 17.54 22.48 10.85
N GLU A 53 17.83 21.76 11.93
CA GLU A 53 19.13 21.78 12.62
C GLU A 53 19.46 20.39 13.17
N GLY A 54 20.76 20.06 13.28
CA GLY A 54 21.21 18.80 13.87
C GLY A 54 21.18 17.60 12.92
N LEU A 55 21.32 17.80 11.61
CA LEU A 55 21.35 16.71 10.62
C LEU A 55 22.49 15.70 10.89
N ASP A 56 23.65 16.20 11.33
CA ASP A 56 24.82 15.38 11.66
C ASP A 56 24.64 14.54 12.94
N HIS A 57 23.60 14.81 13.72
CA HIS A 57 23.25 14.05 14.93
C HIS A 57 22.31 12.87 14.66
N LEU A 58 21.99 12.61 13.39
CA LEU A 58 21.04 11.58 12.98
C LEU A 58 21.77 10.39 12.36
N SER A 59 21.13 9.21 12.40
CA SER A 59 21.60 8.09 11.61
C SER A 59 21.64 8.43 10.12
N HIS A 60 22.58 7.82 9.40
CA HIS A 60 22.48 7.76 7.94
C HIS A 60 21.18 7.08 7.52
N ARG A 61 20.70 7.40 6.32
CA ARG A 61 19.53 6.73 5.75
C ARG A 61 19.83 5.23 5.64
N ASN A 62 18.91 4.42 6.14
CA ASN A 62 18.96 2.98 5.87
C ASN A 62 18.47 2.70 4.43
N ASP A 63 18.64 1.46 3.95
CA ASP A 63 18.30 1.07 2.57
C ASP A 63 16.84 1.40 2.18
N ARG A 64 15.91 1.24 3.14
CA ARG A 64 14.47 1.48 2.91
C ARG A 64 14.18 2.96 2.71
N GLU A 65 14.75 3.81 3.57
CA GLU A 65 14.64 5.26 3.47
C GLU A 65 15.35 5.79 2.22
N GLN A 66 16.57 5.31 1.94
CA GLN A 66 17.37 5.73 0.79
C GLN A 66 16.64 5.44 -0.53
N THR A 67 16.07 4.24 -0.67
CA THR A 67 15.30 3.85 -1.87
C THR A 67 14.14 4.81 -2.15
N LEU A 68 13.43 5.25 -1.10
CA LEU A 68 12.32 6.19 -1.23
C LEU A 68 12.81 7.60 -1.55
N ALA A 69 13.90 8.03 -0.93
CA ALA A 69 14.51 9.33 -1.14
C ALA A 69 15.02 9.47 -2.58
N ASP A 70 15.72 8.47 -3.12
CA ASP A 70 16.25 8.47 -4.48
C ASP A 70 15.11 8.55 -5.51
N ARG A 71 14.08 7.72 -5.34
CA ARG A 71 12.92 7.70 -6.23
C ARG A 71 12.19 9.05 -6.29
N LYS A 72 12.19 9.79 -5.19
CA LYS A 72 11.45 11.06 -5.06
C LYS A 72 12.35 12.30 -5.15
N GLY A 73 13.66 12.12 -5.33
CA GLY A 73 14.63 13.22 -5.39
C GLY A 73 14.70 14.04 -4.10
N TRP A 74 14.65 13.39 -2.94
CA TRP A 74 14.66 14.10 -1.66
C TRP A 74 16.07 14.54 -1.24
N PRO A 75 16.27 15.82 -0.87
CA PRO A 75 17.52 16.27 -0.28
C PRO A 75 17.71 15.65 1.11
N SER A 76 18.92 15.68 1.64
CA SER A 76 19.32 14.99 2.89
C SER A 76 18.49 15.40 4.10
N GLU A 77 17.99 16.64 4.13
CA GLU A 77 17.17 17.23 5.18
C GLU A 77 15.77 16.61 5.24
N ILE A 78 15.25 16.05 4.14
CA ILE A 78 13.98 15.33 4.18
C ILE A 78 14.25 13.91 4.67
N ARG A 79 13.72 13.60 5.85
CA ARG A 79 13.91 12.33 6.53
C ARG A 79 12.59 11.64 6.80
N LEU A 80 12.60 10.31 6.86
CA LEU A 80 11.49 9.52 7.37
C LEU A 80 11.66 9.37 8.88
N ALA A 81 10.78 10.01 9.66
CA ALA A 81 10.87 9.98 11.10
C ALA A 81 10.86 8.56 11.69
N CYS A 82 10.23 7.59 11.00
CA CYS A 82 10.21 6.20 11.43
C CYS A 82 11.51 5.43 11.23
N GLN A 83 12.42 5.92 10.38
CA GLN A 83 13.71 5.26 10.09
C GLN A 83 14.90 6.04 10.63
N THR A 84 14.68 7.28 11.05
CA THR A 84 15.74 8.20 11.46
C THR A 84 15.95 8.11 12.95
N GLU A 85 17.11 7.62 13.36
CA GLU A 85 17.54 7.50 14.75
C GLU A 85 18.26 8.78 15.19
N VAL A 86 18.09 9.15 16.47
CA VAL A 86 18.60 10.40 17.03
C VAL A 86 19.72 10.11 18.03
N PHE A 87 20.87 10.75 17.84
CA PHE A 87 22.06 10.63 18.71
C PHE A 87 22.46 11.94 19.40
N GLY A 88 21.85 13.06 19.04
CA GLY A 88 22.07 14.40 19.60
C GLY A 88 20.86 15.30 19.35
N ASP A 89 20.89 16.53 19.86
CA ASP A 89 19.74 17.43 19.76
C ASP A 89 19.46 17.80 18.30
N VAL A 90 18.17 17.78 17.93
CA VAL A 90 17.72 18.00 16.55
C VAL A 90 16.47 18.88 16.56
N SER A 91 16.40 19.78 15.58
CA SER A 91 15.20 20.58 15.30
C SER A 91 14.64 20.20 13.94
N LEU A 92 13.31 20.10 13.85
CA LEU A 92 12.64 19.65 12.63
C LEU A 92 11.24 20.24 12.48
N ARG A 93 10.72 20.20 11.25
CA ARG A 93 9.37 20.63 10.90
C ARG A 93 8.57 19.47 10.33
N ARG A 94 7.28 19.40 10.65
CA ARG A 94 6.37 18.49 9.96
C ARG A 94 6.12 18.99 8.53
N ILE A 95 6.28 18.10 7.56
CA ILE A 95 5.88 18.37 6.18
C ILE A 95 4.36 18.19 6.01
N ILE A 96 3.75 17.26 6.76
CA ILE A 96 2.31 17.01 6.76
C ILE A 96 1.75 17.48 8.10
N LYS A 97 1.06 18.63 8.12
CA LYS A 97 0.63 19.30 9.36
C LYS A 97 -0.82 19.03 9.73
N ASP A 98 -1.69 18.84 8.73
CA ASP A 98 -3.10 18.59 8.96
C ASP A 98 -3.69 17.51 8.03
N ASN A 99 -4.97 17.18 8.27
CA ASN A 99 -5.69 16.23 7.43
C ASN A 99 -5.89 16.72 5.98
N LYS A 100 -5.72 18.02 5.68
CA LYS A 100 -5.79 18.56 4.30
C LYS A 100 -4.47 18.29 3.57
N ASP A 101 -3.33 18.43 4.25
CA ASP A 101 -2.01 18.05 3.76
C ASP A 101 -1.93 16.54 3.57
N LEU A 102 -2.46 15.76 4.53
CA LEU A 102 -2.52 14.31 4.41
C LEU A 102 -3.34 13.90 3.19
N LYS A 103 -4.49 14.53 2.97
CA LYS A 103 -5.28 14.33 1.76
C LYS A 103 -4.45 14.66 0.53
N THR A 104 -3.82 15.83 0.42
CA THR A 104 -2.99 16.19 -0.74
C THR A 104 -1.85 15.18 -1.03
N VAL A 105 -1.24 14.61 0.01
CA VAL A 105 -0.19 13.58 -0.13
C VAL A 105 -0.75 12.19 -0.46
N THR A 106 -1.99 11.89 -0.06
CA THR A 106 -2.64 10.59 -0.27
C THR A 106 -3.65 10.60 -1.44
N SER A 107 -3.98 11.77 -1.98
CA SER A 107 -5.06 11.99 -2.94
C SER A 107 -4.53 12.22 -4.34
N GLU A 108 -4.26 11.14 -5.05
CA GLU A 108 -4.66 11.05 -6.46
C GLU A 108 -6.08 10.47 -6.62
N SER A 109 -6.85 10.23 -5.55
CA SER A 109 -8.21 9.69 -5.69
C SER A 109 -9.18 10.09 -4.56
N LYS A 110 -10.35 10.63 -4.96
CA LYS A 110 -11.51 11.08 -4.16
C LYS A 110 -12.26 9.96 -3.40
N SER A 111 -11.56 9.03 -2.77
CA SER A 111 -12.19 8.02 -1.91
C SER A 111 -11.53 8.08 -0.53
N SER A 112 -12.37 8.14 0.50
CA SER A 112 -12.03 8.34 1.92
C SER A 112 -11.19 7.21 2.56
N LYS A 113 -10.56 6.35 1.75
CA LYS A 113 -9.63 5.32 2.19
C LYS A 113 -8.24 5.70 1.71
N THR A 114 -7.36 6.06 2.64
CA THR A 114 -5.92 6.10 2.40
C THR A 114 -5.45 4.73 1.89
N GLY A 115 -4.47 4.69 0.99
CA GLY A 115 -3.86 3.44 0.56
C GLY A 115 -3.40 2.62 1.76
N GLU A 116 -3.70 1.32 1.76
CA GLU A 116 -3.34 0.38 2.81
C GLU A 116 -2.52 -0.77 2.21
N GLU A 117 -1.60 -1.31 3.00
CA GLU A 117 -0.91 -2.54 2.61
C GLU A 117 -1.78 -3.75 2.91
N CYS A 118 -1.87 -4.63 1.93
CA CYS A 118 -2.51 -5.91 2.09
C CYS A 118 -1.75 -7.00 1.33
N TYR A 119 -1.97 -8.24 1.74
CA TYR A 119 -1.59 -9.39 0.94
C TYR A 119 -2.74 -9.77 0.03
N ALA A 120 -2.43 -9.88 -1.26
CA ALA A 120 -3.38 -10.26 -2.27
C ALA A 120 -2.75 -11.19 -3.32
N VAL A 121 -3.59 -12.03 -3.93
CA VAL A 121 -3.30 -12.76 -5.16
C VAL A 121 -3.95 -11.98 -6.29
N ILE A 122 -3.16 -11.66 -7.33
CA ILE A 122 -3.66 -10.99 -8.52
C ILE A 122 -3.89 -12.03 -9.61
N LEU A 123 -5.06 -11.99 -10.23
CA LEU A 123 -5.44 -12.82 -11.36
C LEU A 123 -5.59 -11.94 -12.61
N PHE A 124 -4.80 -12.25 -13.62
CA PHE A 124 -4.98 -11.75 -14.98
C PHE A 124 -5.54 -12.87 -15.85
N LEU A 125 -6.68 -12.59 -16.47
CA LEU A 125 -7.35 -13.47 -17.41
C LEU A 125 -7.39 -12.77 -18.77
N ASP A 126 -7.23 -13.52 -19.86
CA ASP A 126 -7.27 -12.98 -21.22
C ASP A 126 -7.85 -14.00 -22.22
N ILE A 127 -8.43 -13.53 -23.33
CA ILE A 127 -9.02 -14.40 -24.35
C ILE A 127 -7.94 -14.79 -25.37
N LYS A 128 -7.68 -16.09 -25.47
CA LYS A 128 -6.72 -16.60 -26.47
C LYS A 128 -7.21 -16.31 -27.90
N GLY A 129 -6.37 -15.63 -28.68
CA GLY A 129 -6.62 -15.39 -30.11
C GLY A 129 -7.61 -14.26 -30.38
N PHE A 130 -7.90 -13.42 -29.38
CA PHE A 130 -8.88 -12.35 -29.51
C PHE A 130 -8.56 -11.35 -30.61
N THR A 131 -7.29 -10.95 -30.79
CA THR A 131 -6.90 -10.00 -31.86
C THR A 131 -7.31 -10.49 -33.25
N ALA A 132 -7.03 -11.76 -33.57
CA ALA A 132 -7.43 -12.32 -34.86
C ALA A 132 -8.96 -12.41 -35.00
N PHE A 133 -9.66 -12.71 -33.91
CA PHE A 133 -11.12 -12.71 -33.87
C PHE A 133 -11.70 -11.31 -34.11
N THR A 134 -11.15 -10.26 -33.50
CA THR A 134 -11.66 -8.90 -33.66
C THR A 134 -11.43 -8.33 -35.06
N GLU A 135 -10.30 -8.66 -35.69
CA GLU A 135 -10.01 -8.26 -37.08
C GLU A 135 -10.96 -8.91 -38.09
N ALA A 136 -11.45 -10.11 -37.80
CA ALA A 136 -12.33 -10.88 -38.69
C ALA A 136 -13.83 -10.70 -38.42
N SER A 137 -14.21 -10.02 -37.33
CA SER A 137 -15.61 -9.95 -36.86
C SER A 137 -16.19 -8.54 -36.94
N LEU A 138 -17.52 -8.46 -37.00
CA LEU A 138 -18.19 -7.17 -36.89
C LEU A 138 -18.12 -6.65 -35.45
N PRO A 139 -18.07 -5.32 -35.23
CA PRO A 139 -17.98 -4.74 -33.89
C PRO A 139 -19.07 -5.21 -32.93
N TYR A 140 -20.30 -5.40 -33.42
CA TYR A 140 -21.41 -5.90 -32.60
C TYR A 140 -21.18 -7.33 -32.09
N ASP A 141 -20.61 -8.20 -32.93
CA ASP A 141 -20.31 -9.58 -32.56
C ASP A 141 -19.16 -9.63 -31.54
N VAL A 142 -18.15 -8.78 -31.70
CA VAL A 142 -17.04 -8.64 -30.74
C VAL A 142 -17.57 -8.23 -29.37
N VAL A 143 -18.41 -7.19 -29.32
CA VAL A 143 -19.00 -6.70 -28.07
C VAL A 143 -19.89 -7.76 -27.42
N PHE A 144 -20.67 -8.50 -28.21
CA PHE A 144 -21.49 -9.59 -27.71
C PHE A 144 -20.65 -10.67 -27.03
N VAL A 145 -19.59 -11.14 -27.69
CA VAL A 145 -18.67 -12.16 -27.14
C VAL A 145 -17.99 -11.67 -25.88
N LEU A 146 -17.49 -10.42 -25.88
CA LEU A 146 -16.86 -9.82 -24.70
C LEU A 146 -17.82 -9.77 -23.50
N ASN A 147 -19.03 -9.26 -23.71
CA ASN A 147 -20.01 -9.14 -22.62
C ASN A 147 -20.37 -10.52 -22.06
N ARG A 148 -20.53 -11.52 -22.91
CA ARG A 148 -20.79 -12.90 -22.50
C ARG A 148 -19.62 -13.46 -21.69
N PHE A 149 -18.39 -13.29 -22.19
CA PHE A 149 -17.17 -13.73 -21.52
C PHE A 149 -17.01 -13.07 -20.14
N PHE A 150 -17.18 -11.75 -20.06
CA PHE A 150 -17.06 -11.04 -18.78
C PHE A 150 -18.11 -11.49 -17.77
N GLN A 151 -19.36 -11.72 -18.19
CA GLN A 151 -20.39 -12.22 -17.29
C GLN A 151 -20.04 -13.60 -16.73
N GLU A 152 -19.70 -14.55 -17.61
CA GLU A 152 -19.37 -15.92 -17.21
C GLU A 152 -18.12 -15.97 -16.33
N MET A 153 -17.06 -15.24 -16.68
CA MET A 153 -15.82 -15.29 -15.91
C MET A 153 -15.88 -14.50 -14.59
N SER A 154 -16.75 -13.49 -14.49
CA SER A 154 -16.90 -12.68 -13.28
C SER A 154 -17.51 -13.46 -12.13
N GLU A 155 -18.50 -14.30 -12.40
CA GLU A 155 -19.24 -15.01 -11.36
C GLU A 155 -18.35 -15.93 -10.49
N PRO A 156 -17.47 -16.79 -11.05
CA PRO A 156 -16.53 -17.59 -10.28
C PRO A 156 -15.60 -16.76 -9.39
N ILE A 157 -15.14 -15.60 -9.86
CA ILE A 157 -14.25 -14.71 -9.10
C ILE A 157 -14.98 -14.25 -7.84
N LEU A 158 -16.17 -13.68 -8.03
CA LEU A 158 -16.97 -13.10 -6.95
C LEU A 158 -17.42 -14.19 -5.96
N ASN A 159 -17.89 -15.32 -6.45
CA ASN A 159 -18.37 -16.43 -5.64
C ASN A 159 -17.26 -17.10 -4.80
N ASN A 160 -15.99 -16.97 -5.22
CA ASN A 160 -14.83 -17.45 -4.44
C ASN A 160 -14.16 -16.33 -3.63
N GLY A 161 -14.83 -15.20 -3.43
CA GLY A 161 -14.37 -14.12 -2.56
C GLY A 161 -13.29 -13.23 -3.17
N GLY A 162 -13.12 -13.26 -4.48
CA GLY A 162 -12.34 -12.28 -5.23
C GLY A 162 -13.14 -11.02 -5.52
N GLY A 163 -12.43 -9.97 -5.91
CA GLY A 163 -12.99 -8.74 -6.46
C GLY A 163 -12.46 -8.50 -7.87
N ILE A 164 -13.26 -7.84 -8.70
CA ILE A 164 -12.82 -7.38 -10.02
C ILE A 164 -12.38 -5.93 -9.87
N ASP A 165 -11.15 -5.64 -10.26
CA ASP A 165 -10.61 -4.27 -10.27
C ASP A 165 -11.07 -3.54 -11.53
N LYS A 166 -10.80 -4.14 -12.70
CA LYS A 166 -11.23 -3.60 -14.00
C LYS A 166 -11.18 -4.64 -15.12
N PHE A 167 -11.80 -4.28 -16.23
CA PHE A 167 -11.67 -4.94 -17.53
C PHE A 167 -10.66 -4.17 -18.38
N ILE A 168 -9.74 -4.85 -19.05
CA ILE A 168 -8.68 -4.25 -19.86
C ILE A 168 -8.65 -4.94 -21.22
N GLY A 169 -9.23 -4.30 -22.24
CA GLY A 169 -9.40 -4.96 -23.55
C GLY A 169 -10.35 -6.15 -23.42
N ASP A 170 -9.86 -7.33 -23.78
CA ASP A 170 -10.49 -8.64 -23.60
C ASP A 170 -10.14 -9.34 -22.28
N GLY A 171 -9.27 -8.72 -21.47
CA GLY A 171 -8.82 -9.28 -20.22
C GLY A 171 -9.61 -8.81 -18.99
N ILE A 172 -9.51 -9.60 -17.93
CA ILE A 172 -10.03 -9.29 -16.59
C ILE A 172 -8.87 -9.18 -15.61
N LEU A 173 -8.82 -8.07 -14.89
CA LEU A 173 -7.94 -7.90 -13.73
C LEU A 173 -8.77 -8.09 -12.45
N ALA A 174 -8.45 -9.15 -11.71
CA ALA A 174 -9.10 -9.50 -10.47
C ALA A 174 -8.08 -9.70 -9.34
N PHE A 175 -8.57 -9.62 -8.10
CA PHE A 175 -7.74 -9.81 -6.92
C PHE A 175 -8.47 -10.60 -5.85
N PHE A 176 -7.71 -11.35 -5.06
CA PHE A 176 -8.16 -12.06 -3.86
C PHE A 176 -7.32 -11.56 -2.70
N GLN A 177 -7.95 -10.98 -1.68
CA GLN A 177 -7.25 -10.40 -0.53
C GLN A 177 -7.49 -11.23 0.73
N ILE A 178 -6.52 -11.24 1.65
CA ILE A 178 -6.70 -11.85 2.97
C ILE A 178 -7.86 -11.14 3.69
N LYS A 179 -8.86 -11.93 4.11
CA LYS A 179 -10.00 -11.45 4.92
C LYS A 179 -9.55 -11.24 6.38
N ASN A 180 -10.22 -10.31 7.09
CA ASN A 180 -9.95 -9.96 8.51
C ASN A 180 -8.57 -9.35 8.80
N LYS A 181 -8.40 -8.09 8.36
CA LYS A 181 -7.20 -7.26 8.59
C LYS A 181 -6.83 -7.08 10.06
N ASP A 182 -7.81 -7.10 10.97
CA ASP A 182 -7.57 -6.87 12.39
C ASP A 182 -6.86 -8.05 13.08
N GLN A 183 -7.06 -9.28 12.58
CA GLN A 183 -6.35 -10.46 13.10
C GLN A 183 -4.87 -10.48 12.69
N LEU A 184 -4.49 -9.77 11.62
CA LEU A 184 -3.09 -9.72 11.16
C LEU A 184 -2.19 -8.82 12.02
N LYS A 185 -2.76 -7.89 12.80
CA LYS A 185 -2.00 -7.04 13.73
C LYS A 185 -1.50 -7.82 14.96
N THR A 186 -2.14 -8.94 15.27
CA THR A 186 -1.83 -9.84 16.40
C THR A 186 -1.52 -11.28 15.95
N ALA A 187 -1.40 -11.51 14.64
CA ALA A 187 -1.20 -12.82 14.03
C ALA A 187 0.22 -13.35 14.26
N THR A 188 0.33 -14.63 14.62
CA THR A 188 1.59 -15.37 14.56
C THR A 188 2.00 -15.60 13.10
N GLU A 189 3.30 -15.79 12.83
CA GLU A 189 3.81 -16.06 11.47
C GLU A 189 3.09 -17.24 10.79
N GLU A 190 2.73 -18.26 11.58
CA GLU A 190 2.03 -19.45 11.11
C GLU A 190 0.59 -19.13 10.65
N SER A 191 -0.15 -18.31 11.42
CA SER A 191 -1.50 -17.89 11.04
C SER A 191 -1.51 -17.04 9.76
N LEU A 192 -0.49 -16.19 9.57
CA LEU A 192 -0.33 -15.41 8.34
C LEU A 192 -0.03 -16.32 7.14
N LYS A 193 0.79 -17.36 7.33
CA LYS A 193 1.12 -18.33 6.27
C LYS A 193 -0.12 -19.09 5.81
N GLU A 194 -0.97 -19.51 6.76
CA GLU A 194 -2.21 -20.21 6.43
C GLU A 194 -3.21 -19.27 5.71
N ALA A 195 -3.36 -18.02 6.17
CA ALA A 195 -4.21 -17.05 5.50
C ALA A 195 -3.79 -16.75 4.06
N LYS A 196 -2.47 -16.69 3.79
CA LYS A 196 -1.92 -16.57 2.43
C LYS A 196 -2.28 -17.79 1.59
N ARG A 197 -2.13 -18.99 2.14
CA ARG A 197 -2.45 -20.25 1.46
C ARG A 197 -3.93 -20.33 1.08
N GLU A 198 -4.82 -20.00 1.99
CA GLU A 198 -6.26 -19.99 1.72
C GLU A 198 -6.66 -18.95 0.65
N THR A 199 -5.99 -17.80 0.63
CA THR A 199 -6.21 -16.80 -0.42
C THR A 199 -5.81 -17.32 -1.80
N ILE A 200 -4.68 -18.05 -1.88
CA ILE A 200 -4.26 -18.73 -3.11
C ILE A 200 -5.26 -19.81 -3.51
N HIS A 201 -5.71 -20.64 -2.57
CA HIS A 201 -6.71 -21.68 -2.84
C HIS A 201 -8.02 -21.10 -3.39
N SER A 202 -8.49 -19.97 -2.86
CA SER A 202 -9.68 -19.28 -3.39
C SER A 202 -9.50 -18.82 -4.83
N ALA A 203 -8.33 -18.27 -5.18
CA ALA A 203 -8.03 -17.90 -6.56
C ALA A 203 -8.00 -19.12 -7.50
N ILE A 204 -7.39 -20.23 -7.07
CA ILE A 204 -7.35 -21.49 -7.83
C ILE A 204 -8.76 -22.06 -8.02
N ARG A 205 -9.59 -22.07 -6.97
CA ARG A 205 -10.99 -22.51 -7.06
C ARG A 205 -11.78 -21.67 -8.07
N ALA A 206 -11.58 -20.36 -8.08
CA ALA A 206 -12.21 -19.48 -9.09
C ALA A 206 -11.80 -19.91 -10.51
N CYS A 207 -10.50 -20.12 -10.75
CA CYS A 207 -10.00 -20.55 -12.06
C CYS A 207 -10.60 -21.90 -12.49
N LEU A 208 -10.66 -22.88 -11.59
CA LEU A 208 -11.25 -24.19 -11.89
C LEU A 208 -12.74 -24.06 -12.26
N ARG A 209 -13.49 -23.21 -11.55
CA ARG A 209 -14.91 -22.95 -11.84
C ARG A 209 -15.12 -22.23 -13.17
N MET A 210 -14.24 -21.31 -13.55
CA MET A 210 -14.26 -20.71 -14.90
C MET A 210 -14.11 -21.77 -15.98
N PHE A 211 -13.15 -22.69 -15.82
CA PHE A 211 -12.96 -23.79 -16.77
C PHE A 211 -14.19 -24.70 -16.86
N ASP A 212 -14.85 -24.99 -15.73
CA ASP A 212 -16.08 -25.79 -15.73
C ASP A 212 -17.23 -25.08 -16.47
N GLN A 213 -17.41 -23.77 -16.26
CA GLN A 213 -18.44 -22.99 -16.96
C GLN A 213 -18.21 -22.94 -18.47
N LEU A 214 -16.95 -22.76 -18.91
CA LEU A 214 -16.61 -22.79 -20.33
C LEU A 214 -16.93 -24.13 -20.97
N LYS A 215 -16.69 -25.24 -20.27
CA LYS A 215 -17.04 -26.58 -20.77
C LYS A 215 -18.53 -26.83 -20.89
N ASN A 216 -19.34 -26.21 -20.05
CA ASN A 216 -20.80 -26.40 -20.03
C ASN A 216 -21.55 -25.40 -20.93
N SER A 217 -20.86 -24.39 -21.46
CA SER A 217 -21.43 -23.33 -22.31
C SER A 217 -21.16 -23.51 -23.81
N ILE A 218 -20.49 -24.61 -24.19
CA ILE A 218 -20.19 -25.04 -25.56
C ILE A 218 -20.95 -26.33 -25.83
#